data_AF-A0A6N0M1Z2-F1
#
_entry.id   AF-A0A6N0M1Z2-F1
#
_cell.length_a   1.000
_cell.length_b   1.000
_cell.length_c   1.000
_cell.angle_alpha   90.00
_cell.angle_beta   90.00
_cell.angle_gamma   90.00
#
_symmetry.space_group_name_H-M   'P 1'
#
loop_
_entity.id
_entity.type
_entity.pdbx_description
1 polymer ?
#
loop_
_entity_poly.entity_id
_entity_poly.type
_entity_poly.pdbx_seq_one_letter_code
_entity_poly.pdbx_strand_id
1 'polypeptide(L)'
;MSVNHYQPHVFVLPEDDANRQIVNGFILDLNLNSRAIQVLPPAGGWKKVVEKFTNDYASTMRQYPQRMIILLIDFDEDKDRLIYVKHQIPDDLKNRVFVLGVLSEPESLRRDINKSFEKIGEALAKDCSDNTNELWEHDLLTHNKTELVRLISSVKLFLFNLK
;
A
#
# COMPACT_ATOMS: atom_id res chain seq x y z
N MET A 1 13.76 10.53 4.08
CA MET A 1 13.88 11.61 3.07
C MET A 1 12.48 11.96 2.60
N SER A 2 12.19 13.24 2.29
CA SER A 2 10.89 13.63 1.72
C SER A 2 10.88 13.38 0.22
N VAL A 3 9.74 12.96 -0.33
CA VAL A 3 9.57 12.79 -1.78
C VAL A 3 9.53 14.13 -2.51
N ASN A 4 9.89 14.13 -3.80
CA ASN A 4 9.69 15.28 -4.68
C ASN A 4 8.25 15.28 -5.21
N HIS A 5 7.46 16.28 -4.84
CA HIS A 5 6.03 16.35 -5.19
C HIS A 5 5.74 16.51 -6.69
N TYR A 6 6.73 16.92 -7.49
CA TYR A 6 6.59 17.10 -8.94
C TYR A 6 7.02 15.87 -9.76
N GLN A 7 7.62 14.87 -9.11
CA GLN A 7 8.00 13.61 -9.74
C GLN A 7 6.98 12.52 -9.38
N PRO A 8 6.87 11.44 -10.17
CA PRO A 8 6.10 10.26 -9.78
C PRO A 8 6.53 9.74 -8.40
N HIS A 9 5.57 9.62 -7.48
CA HIS A 9 5.81 9.11 -6.13
C HIS A 9 4.55 8.49 -5.54
N VAL A 10 4.76 7.61 -4.55
CA VAL A 10 3.73 6.89 -3.81
C VAL A 10 3.75 7.31 -2.34
N PHE A 11 2.60 7.70 -1.82
CA PHE A 11 2.34 7.73 -0.40
C PHE A 11 1.72 6.42 0.06
N VAL A 12 2.09 5.96 1.24
CA VAL A 12 1.43 4.84 1.90
C VAL A 12 0.81 5.36 3.19
N LEU A 13 -0.51 5.26 3.30
CA LEU A 13 -1.27 5.64 4.48
C LEU A 13 -1.71 4.37 5.23
N PRO A 14 -0.96 3.94 6.25
CA PRO A 14 -1.30 2.76 7.02
C PRO A 14 -2.42 3.04 8.02
N GLU A 15 -3.25 2.04 8.27
CA GLU A 15 -4.25 2.04 9.32
C GLU A 15 -3.61 2.15 10.71
N ASP A 16 -2.63 1.31 10.99
CA ASP A 16 -2.03 1.14 12.32
C ASP A 16 -0.50 0.97 12.27
N ASP A 17 0.12 0.58 13.38
CA ASP A 17 1.56 0.35 13.42
C ASP A 17 1.98 -0.97 12.79
N ALA A 18 1.19 -2.05 12.90
CA ALA A 18 1.55 -3.33 12.30
C ALA A 18 1.64 -3.21 10.77
N ASN A 19 0.66 -2.55 10.15
CA ASN A 19 0.67 -2.19 8.74
C ASN A 19 1.88 -1.32 8.37
N ARG A 20 2.21 -0.31 9.19
CA ARG A 20 3.39 0.52 8.98
C ARG A 20 4.68 -0.30 9.00
N GLN A 21 4.82 -1.26 9.93
CA GLN A 21 6.01 -2.10 10.02
C GLN A 21 6.19 -3.01 8.80
N ILE A 22 5.10 -3.55 8.24
CA ILE A 22 5.15 -4.31 6.98
C ILE A 22 5.67 -3.40 5.86
N VAL A 23 5.14 -2.19 5.72
CA VAL A 23 5.61 -1.24 4.68
C VAL A 23 7.06 -0.84 4.90
N ASN A 24 7.47 -0.65 6.16
CA ASN A 24 8.87 -0.36 6.49
C ASN A 24 9.79 -1.51 6.05
N GLY A 25 9.37 -2.76 6.21
CA GLY A 25 10.09 -3.91 5.64
C GLY A 25 10.13 -3.90 4.11
N PHE A 26 9.02 -3.55 3.48
CA PHE A 26 8.91 -3.47 2.02
C PHE A 26 9.91 -2.47 1.43
N ILE A 27 10.09 -1.30 2.04
CA ILE A 27 11.01 -0.26 1.55
C ILE A 27 12.50 -0.59 1.75
N LEU A 28 12.85 -1.66 2.49
CA LEU A 28 14.24 -2.08 2.69
C LEU A 28 14.81 -2.82 1.48
N ASP A 29 13.97 -3.25 0.53
CA ASP A 29 14.43 -3.91 -0.68
C ASP A 29 15.37 -3.00 -1.50
N LEU A 30 16.52 -3.54 -1.90
CA LEU A 30 17.58 -2.78 -2.57
C LEU A 30 17.22 -2.38 -4.01
N ASN A 31 16.25 -3.05 -4.62
CA ASN A 31 15.77 -2.70 -5.96
C ASN A 31 14.75 -1.55 -5.91
N LEU A 32 14.35 -1.10 -4.71
CA LEU A 32 13.35 -0.05 -4.52
C LEU A 32 13.98 1.35 -4.51
N ASN A 33 13.37 2.27 -5.24
CA ASN A 33 13.70 3.68 -5.21
C ASN A 33 13.07 4.33 -3.97
N SER A 34 13.82 4.32 -2.87
CA SER A 34 13.38 4.90 -1.58
C SER A 34 13.03 6.39 -1.63
N ARG A 35 13.37 7.12 -2.70
CA ARG A 35 12.98 8.53 -2.91
C ARG A 35 11.61 8.70 -3.56
N ALA A 36 11.06 7.62 -4.13
CA ALA A 36 9.76 7.61 -4.79
C ALA A 36 8.63 7.07 -3.90
N ILE A 37 8.92 6.70 -2.66
CA ILE A 37 7.94 6.20 -1.70
C ILE A 37 8.09 6.90 -0.35
N GLN A 38 6.96 7.22 0.27
CA GLN A 38 6.92 7.78 1.62
C GLN A 38 5.80 7.15 2.44
N VAL A 39 6.18 6.61 3.60
CA VAL A 39 5.26 6.05 4.59
C VAL A 39 4.75 7.18 5.48
N LEU A 40 3.43 7.34 5.54
CA LEU A 40 2.76 8.35 6.36
C LEU A 40 2.53 7.82 7.79
N PRO A 41 2.31 8.72 8.77
CA PRO A 41 1.91 8.30 10.11
C PRO A 41 0.60 7.49 10.08
N PRO A 42 0.45 6.44 10.91
CA PRO A 42 -0.76 5.66 10.98
C PRO A 42 -2.00 6.53 11.23
N ALA A 43 -3.13 6.13 10.63
CA ALA A 43 -4.39 6.83 10.81
C ALA A 43 -5.04 6.53 12.17
N GLY A 44 -4.79 5.34 12.73
CA GLY A 44 -5.42 4.83 13.94
C GLY A 44 -6.84 4.30 13.68
N GLY A 45 -7.02 3.56 12.59
CA GLY A 45 -8.27 2.90 12.17
C GLY A 45 -8.65 3.17 10.70
N TRP A 46 -9.26 2.19 10.03
CA TRP A 46 -9.62 2.28 8.60
C TRP A 46 -10.55 3.46 8.27
N LYS A 47 -11.51 3.79 9.15
CA LYS A 47 -12.37 4.98 8.96
C LYS A 47 -11.55 6.27 8.94
N LYS A 48 -10.55 6.36 9.81
CA LYS A 48 -9.63 7.51 9.85
C LYS A 48 -8.70 7.53 8.63
N VAL A 49 -8.34 6.37 8.05
CA VAL A 49 -7.62 6.32 6.77
C VAL A 49 -8.44 7.02 5.69
N VAL A 50 -9.74 6.69 5.59
CA VAL A 50 -10.66 7.31 4.64
C VAL A 50 -10.86 8.80 4.90
N GLU A 51 -11.07 9.20 6.16
CA GLU A 51 -11.24 10.61 6.55
C GLU A 51 -9.98 11.42 6.21
N LYS A 52 -8.79 10.96 6.61
CA LYS A 52 -7.52 11.61 6.28
C LYS A 52 -7.31 11.68 4.77
N PHE A 53 -7.59 10.59 4.05
CA PHE A 53 -7.50 10.58 2.59
C PHE A 53 -8.38 11.67 1.97
N THR A 54 -9.66 11.72 2.35
CA THR A 54 -10.64 12.64 1.78
C THR A 54 -10.34 14.09 2.13
N ASN A 55 -9.99 14.37 3.39
CA ASN A 55 -9.80 15.73 3.89
C ASN A 55 -8.43 16.31 3.51
N ASP A 56 -7.36 15.51 3.61
CA ASP A 56 -5.99 16.03 3.55
C ASP A 56 -5.28 15.68 2.23
N TYR A 57 -5.56 14.50 1.66
CA TYR A 57 -4.81 13.98 0.53
C TYR A 57 -5.53 14.14 -0.82
N ALA A 58 -6.85 14.06 -0.88
CA ALA A 58 -7.59 14.15 -2.14
C ALA A 58 -7.37 15.52 -2.83
N SER A 59 -7.43 16.61 -2.08
CA SER A 59 -7.16 17.97 -2.59
C SER A 59 -5.71 18.11 -3.10
N THR A 60 -4.74 17.60 -2.34
CA THR A 60 -3.33 17.68 -2.70
C THR A 60 -2.98 16.76 -3.87
N MET A 61 -3.65 15.62 -4.05
CA MET A 61 -3.52 14.77 -5.23
C MET A 61 -4.04 15.44 -6.50
N ARG A 62 -5.02 16.35 -6.40
CA ARG A 62 -5.45 17.18 -7.55
C ARG A 62 -4.39 18.23 -7.90
N GLN A 63 -3.74 18.79 -6.89
CA GLN A 63 -2.63 19.74 -7.07
C GLN A 63 -1.38 19.07 -7.66
N TYR A 64 -1.09 17.83 -7.28
CA TYR A 64 0.08 17.07 -7.72
C TYR A 64 -0.35 15.83 -8.53
N PRO A 65 -0.48 15.93 -9.86
CA PRO A 65 -0.99 14.84 -10.70
C PRO A 65 -0.15 13.56 -10.67
N GLN A 66 1.15 13.69 -10.39
CA GLN A 66 2.11 12.58 -10.30
C GLN A 66 2.03 11.82 -8.97
N ARG A 67 1.28 12.33 -7.98
CA ARG A 67 1.10 11.68 -6.69
C ARG A 67 0.15 10.50 -6.83
N MET A 68 0.59 9.38 -6.29
CA MET A 68 -0.23 8.19 -6.05
C MET A 68 -0.29 7.92 -4.54
N ILE A 69 -1.33 7.22 -4.09
CA ILE A 69 -1.48 6.84 -2.69
C ILE A 69 -1.99 5.41 -2.56
N ILE A 70 -1.43 4.68 -1.61
CA ILE A 70 -1.88 3.37 -1.16
C ILE A 70 -2.54 3.57 0.20
N LEU A 71 -3.81 3.21 0.31
CA LEU A 71 -4.53 3.08 1.57
C LEU A 71 -4.33 1.64 2.03
N LEU A 72 -3.58 1.46 3.12
CA LEU A 72 -3.29 0.14 3.68
C LEU A 72 -4.14 -0.07 4.93
N ILE A 73 -5.14 -0.94 4.83
CA ILE A 73 -6.17 -1.16 5.86
C ILE A 73 -6.37 -2.64 6.14
N ASP A 74 -6.92 -2.95 7.31
CA ASP A 74 -7.29 -4.30 7.69
C ASP A 74 -8.78 -4.54 7.35
N PHE A 75 -9.05 -5.64 6.66
CA PHE A 75 -10.42 -5.94 6.23
C PHE A 75 -11.25 -6.63 7.32
N ASP A 76 -10.63 -7.21 8.37
CA ASP A 76 -11.32 -7.97 9.44
C ASP A 76 -12.34 -8.98 8.90
N GLU A 77 -12.00 -9.64 7.79
CA GLU A 77 -12.84 -10.59 7.03
C GLU A 77 -14.13 -9.98 6.44
N ASP A 78 -14.26 -8.65 6.52
CA ASP A 78 -15.41 -7.89 6.05
C ASP A 78 -15.13 -7.26 4.67
N LYS A 79 -15.63 -7.94 3.64
CA LYS A 79 -15.53 -7.49 2.24
C LYS A 79 -16.26 -6.17 1.99
N ASP A 80 -17.25 -5.81 2.81
CA ASP A 80 -17.99 -4.55 2.65
C ASP A 80 -17.11 -3.34 2.99
N ARG A 81 -16.05 -3.51 3.79
CA ARG A 81 -15.05 -2.44 4.03
C ARG A 81 -14.35 -2.03 2.76
N LEU A 82 -13.90 -2.97 1.93
CA LEU A 82 -13.24 -2.66 0.67
C LEU A 82 -14.19 -1.90 -0.26
N ILE A 83 -15.44 -2.35 -0.33
CA ILE A 83 -16.49 -1.72 -1.15
C ILE A 83 -16.74 -0.30 -0.65
N TYR A 84 -16.90 -0.12 0.67
CA TYR A 84 -17.11 1.18 1.29
C TYR A 84 -15.96 2.13 0.97
N VAL A 85 -14.71 1.72 1.21
CA VAL A 85 -13.53 2.56 0.99
C VAL A 85 -13.44 2.96 -0.49
N LYS A 86 -13.67 2.02 -1.42
CA LYS A 86 -13.68 2.31 -2.86
C LYS A 86 -14.76 3.32 -3.26
N HIS A 87 -15.93 3.31 -2.62
CA HIS A 87 -16.98 4.30 -2.87
C HIS A 87 -16.63 5.71 -2.36
N GLN A 88 -15.75 5.82 -1.37
CA GLN A 88 -15.30 7.12 -0.85
C GLN A 88 -14.20 7.75 -1.72
N ILE A 89 -13.60 6.99 -2.65
CA ILE A 89 -12.57 7.50 -3.56
C ILE A 89 -13.25 8.30 -4.70
N PRO A 90 -12.93 9.60 -4.86
CA PRO A 90 -13.44 10.40 -5.96
C PRO A 90 -13.08 9.81 -7.33
N ASP A 91 -14.01 9.87 -8.28
CA ASP A 91 -13.82 9.29 -9.63
C ASP A 91 -12.56 9.81 -10.33
N ASP A 92 -12.23 11.09 -10.15
CA ASP A 92 -11.04 11.73 -10.72
C ASP A 92 -9.71 11.19 -10.17
N LEU A 93 -9.75 10.51 -9.01
CA LEU A 93 -8.58 10.00 -8.32
C LEU A 93 -8.45 8.47 -8.36
N LYS A 94 -9.49 7.72 -8.79
CA LYS A 94 -9.53 6.24 -8.77
C LYS A 94 -8.28 5.58 -9.36
N ASN A 95 -7.77 6.11 -10.47
CA ASN A 95 -6.59 5.55 -11.14
C ASN A 95 -5.27 5.71 -10.37
N ARG A 96 -5.23 6.59 -9.35
CA ARG A 96 -4.03 6.94 -8.57
C ARG A 96 -4.13 6.58 -7.09
N VAL A 97 -5.27 6.04 -6.66
CA VAL A 97 -5.52 5.58 -5.29
C VAL A 97 -5.67 4.07 -5.32
N PHE A 98 -4.93 3.36 -4.48
CA PHE A 98 -4.95 1.91 -4.38
C PHE A 98 -5.34 1.50 -2.97
N VAL A 99 -6.16 0.46 -2.82
CA VAL A 99 -6.57 -0.06 -1.51
C VAL A 99 -6.04 -1.48 -1.37
N LEU A 100 -5.11 -1.67 -0.44
CA LEU A 100 -4.50 -2.96 -0.12
C LEU A 100 -4.68 -3.26 1.36
N GLY A 101 -4.60 -4.53 1.75
CA GLY A 101 -4.82 -4.91 3.14
C GLY A 101 -4.63 -6.38 3.43
N VAL A 102 -4.53 -6.73 4.70
CA VAL A 102 -4.64 -8.13 5.13
C VAL A 102 -6.12 -8.47 5.26
N LEU A 103 -6.53 -9.67 4.82
CA LEU A 103 -7.95 -10.06 4.83
C LEU A 103 -8.50 -10.05 6.26
N SER A 104 -7.75 -10.57 7.22
CA SER A 104 -8.06 -10.52 8.65
C SER A 104 -7.29 -9.36 9.29
N GLU A 105 -6.22 -9.68 10.03
CA GLU A 105 -5.33 -8.74 10.72
C GLU A 105 -3.86 -9.08 10.42
N PRO A 106 -2.94 -8.10 10.44
CA PRO A 106 -1.51 -8.34 10.25
C PRO A 106 -0.95 -9.41 11.18
N GLU A 107 -1.43 -9.49 12.43
CA GLU A 107 -0.98 -10.44 13.45
C GLU A 107 -1.25 -11.90 13.06
N SER A 108 -2.34 -12.18 12.35
CA SER A 108 -2.64 -13.52 11.82
C SER A 108 -1.67 -13.88 10.71
N LEU A 109 -1.44 -12.96 9.77
CA LEU A 109 -0.44 -13.12 8.72
C LEU A 109 0.97 -13.39 9.31
N ARG A 110 1.31 -12.68 10.39
CA ARG A 110 2.58 -12.87 11.12
C ARG A 110 2.70 -14.27 11.72
N ARG A 111 1.61 -14.78 12.30
CA ARG A 111 1.53 -16.12 12.90
C ARG A 111 1.69 -17.20 11.83
N ASP A 112 1.00 -17.07 10.71
CA ASP A 112 1.00 -18.08 9.63
C ASP A 112 2.36 -18.16 8.92
N ILE A 113 2.96 -17.01 8.59
CA ILE A 113 4.26 -16.95 7.90
C ILE A 113 5.43 -17.25 8.86
N ASN A 114 5.21 -17.08 10.18
CA ASN A 114 6.24 -17.22 11.22
C ASN A 114 7.48 -16.33 10.96
N LYS A 115 7.24 -15.07 10.58
CA LYS A 115 8.27 -14.03 10.35
C LYS A 115 7.87 -12.73 11.06
N SER A 116 8.82 -11.81 11.26
CA SER A 116 8.47 -10.45 11.71
C SER A 116 7.73 -9.67 10.62
N PHE A 117 6.98 -8.63 10.99
CA PHE A 117 6.31 -7.75 10.03
C PHE A 117 7.27 -7.18 8.98
N GLU A 118 8.45 -6.75 9.42
CA GLU A 118 9.50 -6.27 8.53
C GLU A 118 9.94 -7.34 7.51
N LYS A 119 10.13 -8.58 7.96
CA LYS A 119 10.52 -9.70 7.07
C LYS A 119 9.41 -10.14 6.13
N ILE A 120 8.15 -9.93 6.51
CA ILE A 120 7.00 -10.11 5.62
C ILE A 120 7.03 -9.03 4.53
N GLY A 121 7.23 -7.76 4.92
CA GLY A 121 7.39 -6.65 3.98
C GLY A 121 8.50 -6.87 2.96
N GLU A 122 9.69 -7.26 3.42
CA GLU A 122 10.84 -7.55 2.56
C GLU A 122 10.52 -8.67 1.55
N ALA A 123 9.85 -9.73 1.99
CA ALA A 123 9.44 -10.82 1.11
C ALA A 123 8.40 -10.36 0.07
N LEU A 124 7.41 -9.53 0.46
CA LEU A 124 6.43 -8.96 -0.47
C LEU A 124 7.09 -8.06 -1.52
N ALA A 125 8.10 -7.27 -1.14
CA ALA A 125 8.85 -6.41 -2.05
C ALA A 125 9.66 -7.24 -3.05
N LYS A 126 10.35 -8.27 -2.56
CA LYS A 126 11.09 -9.19 -3.39
C LYS A 126 10.20 -9.88 -4.42
N ASP A 127 9.04 -10.38 -3.99
CA ASP A 127 8.07 -11.03 -4.89
C ASP A 127 7.55 -10.10 -5.99
N CYS A 128 7.35 -8.82 -5.66
CA CYS A 128 7.01 -7.80 -6.65
C CYS A 128 8.14 -7.56 -7.66
N SER A 129 9.40 -7.56 -7.21
CA SER A 129 10.56 -7.34 -8.07
C SER A 129 10.84 -8.54 -8.98
N ASP A 130 10.81 -9.76 -8.43
CA ASP A 130 11.12 -11.01 -9.10
C ASP A 130 9.93 -11.56 -9.91
N ASN A 131 8.74 -10.98 -9.75
CA ASN A 131 7.46 -11.41 -10.35
C ASN A 131 7.06 -12.86 -9.99
N THR A 132 7.48 -13.34 -8.82
CA THR A 132 7.16 -14.67 -8.28
C THR A 132 5.78 -14.70 -7.65
N ASN A 133 5.34 -13.61 -7.02
CA ASN A 133 4.06 -13.46 -6.30
C ASN A 133 3.78 -14.52 -5.21
N GLU A 134 4.77 -15.29 -4.74
CA GLU A 134 4.59 -16.43 -3.83
C GLU A 134 3.83 -16.06 -2.55
N LEU A 135 4.28 -15.00 -1.87
CA LEU A 135 3.66 -14.55 -0.63
C LEU A 135 2.34 -13.81 -0.88
N TRP A 136 2.20 -13.18 -2.04
CA TRP A 136 0.96 -12.52 -2.45
C TRP A 136 -0.17 -13.52 -2.73
N GLU A 137 0.15 -14.79 -2.99
CA GLU A 137 -0.82 -15.88 -3.17
C GLU A 137 -1.33 -16.47 -1.85
N HIS A 138 -0.79 -16.04 -0.70
CA HIS A 138 -1.30 -16.43 0.61
C HIS A 138 -2.80 -16.10 0.76
N ASP A 139 -3.56 -16.95 1.44
CA ASP A 139 -5.03 -16.81 1.57
C ASP A 139 -5.46 -15.44 2.13
N LEU A 140 -4.66 -14.90 3.07
CA LEU A 140 -4.89 -13.58 3.65
C LEU A 140 -4.51 -12.40 2.74
N LEU A 141 -3.86 -12.62 1.60
CA LEU A 141 -3.36 -11.57 0.69
C LEU A 141 -3.89 -11.71 -0.74
N THR A 142 -4.31 -12.90 -1.17
CA THR A 142 -4.72 -13.22 -2.54
C THR A 142 -5.86 -12.34 -3.06
N HIS A 143 -6.73 -11.85 -2.16
CA HIS A 143 -7.80 -10.93 -2.51
C HIS A 143 -7.30 -9.57 -3.06
N ASN A 144 -6.06 -9.18 -2.74
CA ASN A 144 -5.42 -7.97 -3.27
C ASN A 144 -4.98 -8.10 -4.73
N LYS A 145 -4.95 -9.32 -5.30
CA LYS A 145 -4.32 -9.60 -6.60
C LYS A 145 -4.72 -8.63 -7.71
N THR A 146 -6.01 -8.31 -7.81
CA THR A 146 -6.51 -7.35 -8.82
C THR A 146 -5.93 -5.95 -8.63
N GLU A 147 -5.89 -5.47 -7.39
CA GLU A 147 -5.35 -4.14 -7.08
C GLU A 147 -3.82 -4.11 -7.16
N LEU A 148 -3.15 -5.20 -6.79
CA LEU A 148 -1.71 -5.37 -6.91
C LEU A 148 -1.26 -5.28 -8.37
N VAL A 149 -1.94 -5.97 -9.30
CA VAL A 149 -1.65 -5.87 -10.73
C VAL A 149 -1.78 -4.42 -11.22
N ARG A 150 -2.82 -3.71 -10.77
CA ARG A 150 -3.04 -2.30 -11.11
C ARG A 150 -1.95 -1.39 -10.54
N LEU A 151 -1.55 -1.62 -9.28
CA LEU A 151 -0.49 -0.89 -8.61
C LEU A 151 0.84 -1.10 -9.34
N ILE A 152 1.28 -2.35 -9.51
CA ILE A 152 2.53 -2.69 -10.19
C ILE A 152 2.59 -2.04 -11.58
N SER A 153 1.52 -2.15 -12.37
CA SER A 153 1.46 -1.53 -13.70
C SER A 153 1.62 -0.01 -13.66
N SER A 154 1.20 0.64 -12.57
CA SER A 154 1.26 2.10 -12.40
C SER A 154 2.59 2.59 -11.84
N VAL A 155 3.23 1.81 -10.96
CA VAL A 155 4.39 2.27 -10.18
C VAL A 155 5.72 1.67 -10.63
N LYS A 156 5.70 0.53 -11.33
CA LYS A 156 6.91 -0.26 -11.61
C LYS A 156 8.04 0.53 -12.28
N LEU A 157 7.70 1.45 -13.18
CA LEU A 157 8.67 2.25 -13.94
C LEU A 157 9.48 3.25 -13.09
N PHE A 158 8.97 3.66 -11.93
CA PHE A 158 9.64 4.68 -11.10
C PHE A 158 9.93 4.21 -9.66
N LEU A 159 9.19 3.21 -9.19
CA LEU A 159 9.33 2.66 -7.85
C LEU A 159 10.45 1.63 -7.76
N PHE A 160 10.72 0.89 -8.83
CA PHE A 160 11.84 -0.05 -8.89
C PHE A 160 12.94 0.50 -9.79
N ASN A 161 14.18 0.40 -9.33
CA ASN A 161 15.39 0.69 -10.10
C ASN A 161 15.62 -0.46 -11.09
N LEU A 162 14.79 -0.54 -12.12
CA LEU A 162 14.99 -1.48 -13.22
C LEU A 162 16.30 -1.11 -13.93
N LYS A 163 17.29 -1.99 -13.84
CA LYS A 163 18.52 -1.91 -14.64
C LYS A 163 18.27 -2.37 -16.07
#